data_AF-A0A5E6WWS5-F1
#
_entry.id   AF-A0A5E6WWS5-F1
#
_cell.length_a   1.000
_cell.length_b   1.000
_cell.length_c   1.000
_cell.angle_alpha   90.00
_cell.angle_beta   90.00
_cell.angle_gamma   90.00
#
_symmetry.space_group_name_H-M   'P 1'
#
loop_
_entity.id
_entity.type
_entity.pdbx_description
1 polymer ?
#
loop_
_entity_poly.entity_id
_entity_poly.type
_entity_poly.pdbx_seq_one_letter_code
_entity_poly.pdbx_strand_id
1 'polypeptide(L)'
;MGPTLGATPCTRLLLVFMRKLLYLTFSMALVAVLTTYAMWAADRPAGHYLSDLRIKVAVDQGTPADRGNLLGVQPELFPTDYQSPERLHRKLAAYLQQAQDQGLLNDKTVVVLPENVGTWLLLSGEKDELYQAPSLAEAMNWLAASNPLLFARAWLSANGSDRLNDAYLRMKSKAMAKDYQALFGGLAKEFHVTLVAGSIVLPEPSIRDGRLKPGSGALFNSSVVFGRDGVPLGQPQRQMHPVFDQREVIEGAGKHQINVVDTPAGRLGVLIGSDSWYPDNYRQLNEQGAQLVAVPAQVFGQGAWNQPWRGYKGSSTPGSVSLKPGDVTEGQAWHRLTLTAQPPSSRATAGVSVFLRGQFWDKASSGQSFLSSNGQQFADGEARGARLLNIWL
;
A
#
# COMPACT_ATOMS: atom_id res chain seq x y z
N MET A 1 20.47 29.09 70.84
CA MET A 1 21.49 28.03 70.71
C MET A 1 20.79 26.77 70.23
N GLY A 2 20.84 26.46 68.93
CA GLY A 2 20.35 25.19 68.39
C GLY A 2 21.55 24.34 67.99
N PRO A 3 21.66 23.07 68.42
CA PRO A 3 22.82 22.25 68.11
C PRO A 3 22.73 21.75 66.66
N THR A 4 23.73 22.10 65.86
CA THR A 4 23.98 21.51 64.54
C THR A 4 24.64 20.15 64.73
N LEU A 5 23.85 19.07 64.63
CA LEU A 5 24.33 17.69 64.62
C LEU A 5 25.08 17.41 63.31
N GLY A 6 26.40 17.44 63.35
CA GLY A 6 27.26 16.95 62.28
C GLY A 6 27.32 15.42 62.28
N ALA A 7 26.84 14.79 61.21
CA ALA A 7 26.88 13.33 61.04
C ALA A 7 28.33 12.79 61.10
N THR A 8 28.56 11.75 61.89
CA THR A 8 29.87 11.12 62.10
C THR A 8 30.39 10.41 60.83
N PRO A 9 31.72 10.25 60.65
CA PRO A 9 32.32 9.65 59.45
C PRO A 9 31.84 8.22 59.16
N CYS A 10 31.47 7.45 60.20
CA CYS A 10 30.86 6.13 60.06
C CYS A 10 29.46 6.19 59.40
N THR A 11 28.64 7.16 59.79
CA THR A 11 27.31 7.38 59.20
C THR A 11 27.39 7.82 57.74
N ARG A 12 28.40 8.64 57.38
CA ARG A 12 28.65 9.02 55.97
C ARG A 12 29.08 7.83 55.11
N LEU A 13 29.93 6.94 55.63
CA LEU A 13 30.38 5.75 54.90
C LEU A 13 29.22 4.75 54.66
N LEU A 14 28.37 4.56 55.67
CA LEU A 14 27.19 3.69 55.58
C LEU A 14 26.16 4.23 54.58
N LEU A 15 25.93 5.55 54.55
CA LEU A 15 25.06 6.20 53.56
C LEU A 15 25.59 6.07 52.12
N VAL A 16 26.91 6.17 51.91
CA VAL A 16 27.52 5.96 50.58
C VAL A 16 27.40 4.50 50.15
N PHE A 17 27.59 3.55 51.06
CA PHE A 17 27.41 2.13 50.78
C PHE A 17 25.95 1.78 50.47
N MET A 18 25.00 2.28 51.26
CA MET A 18 23.55 2.10 51.01
C MET A 18 23.12 2.73 49.68
N ARG A 19 23.62 3.93 49.32
CA ARG A 19 23.36 4.53 48.00
C ARG A 19 23.92 3.68 46.86
N LYS A 20 25.15 3.17 46.98
CA LYS A 20 25.74 2.28 45.97
C LYS A 20 24.95 0.97 45.83
N LEU A 21 24.51 0.38 46.94
CA LEU A 21 23.67 -0.81 46.91
C LEU A 21 22.31 -0.53 46.27
N LEU A 22 21.67 0.59 46.61
CA LEU A 22 20.42 1.05 45.97
C LEU A 22 20.59 1.28 44.47
N TYR A 23 21.67 1.93 44.04
CA TYR A 23 21.95 2.12 42.61
C TYR A 23 22.20 0.78 41.90
N LEU A 24 22.90 -0.17 42.54
CA LEU A 24 23.15 -1.49 41.99
C LEU A 24 21.85 -2.29 41.86
N THR A 25 21.03 -2.35 42.91
CA THR A 25 19.76 -3.09 42.89
C THR A 25 18.77 -2.48 41.89
N PHE A 26 18.69 -1.15 41.83
CA PHE A 26 17.89 -0.46 40.81
C PHE A 26 18.39 -0.75 39.39
N SER A 27 19.71 -0.74 39.17
CA SER A 27 20.29 -1.05 37.86
C SER A 27 20.02 -2.50 37.44
N MET A 28 20.17 -3.46 38.35
CA MET A 28 19.84 -4.87 38.07
C MET A 28 18.35 -5.06 37.78
N ALA A 29 17.47 -4.41 38.56
CA ALA A 29 16.02 -4.46 38.31
C ALA A 29 15.68 -3.85 36.94
N LEU A 30 16.28 -2.72 36.58
CA LEU A 30 16.10 -2.09 35.28
C LEU A 30 16.56 -3.02 34.14
N VAL A 31 17.73 -3.65 34.28
CA VAL A 31 18.23 -4.62 33.29
C VAL A 31 17.29 -5.81 33.16
N ALA A 32 16.78 -6.35 34.27
CA ALA A 32 15.84 -7.46 34.25
C ALA A 32 14.53 -7.07 33.52
N VAL A 33 13.98 -5.89 33.81
CA VAL A 33 12.77 -5.36 33.14
C VAL A 33 13.01 -5.18 31.64
N LEU A 34 14.12 -4.53 31.26
CA LEU A 34 14.46 -4.30 29.85
C LEU A 34 14.69 -5.62 29.09
N THR A 35 15.36 -6.59 29.72
CA THR A 35 15.61 -7.91 29.12
C THR A 35 14.29 -8.67 28.94
N THR A 36 13.43 -8.66 29.96
CA THR A 36 12.11 -9.32 29.90
C THR A 36 11.25 -8.73 28.80
N TYR A 37 11.22 -7.40 28.71
CA TYR A 37 10.50 -6.70 27.67
C TYR A 37 11.09 -6.95 26.27
N ALA A 38 12.42 -6.98 26.13
CA ALA A 38 13.07 -7.34 24.87
C ALA A 38 12.75 -8.77 24.43
N MET A 39 12.71 -9.72 25.37
CA MET A 39 12.28 -11.10 25.09
C MET A 39 10.82 -11.15 24.64
N TRP A 40 9.92 -10.44 25.33
CA TRP A 40 8.51 -10.34 24.95
C TRP A 40 8.30 -9.69 23.57
N ALA A 41 9.08 -8.66 23.25
CA ALA A 41 9.03 -7.97 21.96
C ALA A 41 9.60 -8.83 20.82
N ALA A 42 10.55 -9.72 21.12
CA ALA A 42 11.13 -10.67 20.16
C ALA A 42 10.26 -11.91 19.93
N ASP A 43 9.41 -12.28 20.88
CA ASP A 43 8.50 -13.40 20.75
C ASP A 43 7.33 -13.07 19.78
N ARG A 44 7.28 -13.80 18.66
CA ARG A 44 6.35 -13.56 17.54
C ARG A 44 5.70 -14.89 17.10
N PRO A 45 4.84 -15.50 17.93
CA PRO A 45 4.14 -16.71 17.53
C PRO A 45 3.24 -16.43 16.33
N ALA A 46 3.18 -17.38 15.39
CA ALA A 46 2.34 -17.27 14.21
C ALA A 46 1.02 -18.01 14.43
N GLY A 47 -0.10 -17.27 14.47
CA GLY A 47 -1.43 -17.84 14.45
C GLY A 47 -1.78 -18.60 13.16
N HIS A 48 -2.60 -19.64 13.29
CA HIS A 48 -3.18 -20.35 12.15
C HIS A 48 -4.51 -19.71 11.75
N TYR A 49 -4.54 -19.09 10.58
CA TYR A 49 -5.75 -18.51 9.99
C TYR A 49 -5.97 -19.06 8.59
N LEU A 50 -7.25 -19.30 8.25
CA LEU A 50 -7.65 -19.73 6.92
C LEU A 50 -8.06 -18.51 6.10
N SER A 51 -7.37 -18.29 4.98
CA SER A 51 -7.74 -17.24 4.02
C SER A 51 -8.88 -17.73 3.12
N ASP A 52 -9.89 -16.88 2.88
CA ASP A 52 -10.87 -17.14 1.83
C ASP A 52 -10.19 -16.98 0.46
N LEU A 53 -10.14 -18.08 -0.29
CA LEU A 53 -9.52 -18.15 -1.62
C LEU A 53 -10.54 -18.05 -2.76
N ARG A 54 -11.83 -17.93 -2.44
CA ARG A 54 -12.88 -17.86 -3.47
C ARG A 54 -12.70 -16.59 -4.30
N ILE A 55 -12.62 -16.77 -5.61
CA ILE A 55 -12.53 -15.69 -6.59
C ILE A 55 -13.48 -15.99 -7.76
N LYS A 56 -14.00 -14.92 -8.38
CA LYS A 56 -14.85 -15.03 -9.58
C LYS A 56 -14.31 -14.16 -10.70
N VAL A 57 -14.37 -14.66 -11.92
CA VAL A 57 -14.28 -13.80 -13.11
C VAL A 57 -15.58 -13.03 -13.21
N ALA A 58 -15.45 -11.73 -13.01
CA ALA A 58 -16.56 -10.83 -12.79
C ALA A 58 -16.95 -10.12 -14.09
N VAL A 59 -15.93 -9.76 -14.86
CA VAL A 59 -16.06 -9.12 -16.17
C VAL A 59 -14.98 -9.70 -17.07
N ASP A 60 -15.36 -10.15 -18.26
CA ASP A 60 -14.44 -10.57 -19.32
C ASP A 60 -14.90 -9.92 -20.63
N GLN A 61 -14.05 -9.09 -21.23
CA GLN A 61 -14.37 -8.27 -22.41
C GLN A 61 -13.38 -8.49 -23.54
N GLY A 62 -13.90 -8.44 -24.77
CA GLY A 62 -13.12 -8.69 -25.98
C GLY A 62 -12.97 -10.19 -26.26
N THR A 63 -12.07 -10.50 -27.20
CA THR A 63 -11.78 -11.87 -27.63
C THR A 63 -10.30 -12.18 -27.46
N PRO A 64 -9.93 -13.37 -26.94
CA PRO A 64 -8.54 -13.79 -26.87
C PRO A 64 -7.83 -13.65 -28.22
N ALA A 65 -6.69 -12.95 -28.21
CA ALA A 65 -5.90 -12.66 -29.40
C ALA A 65 -4.41 -12.50 -29.04
N ASP A 66 -3.56 -12.40 -30.06
CA ASP A 66 -2.10 -12.33 -29.91
C ASP A 66 -1.59 -11.04 -29.28
N ARG A 67 -2.46 -10.09 -28.90
CA ARG A 67 -2.07 -8.79 -28.32
C ARG A 67 -2.01 -8.79 -26.79
N GLY A 68 -2.43 -9.87 -26.13
CA GLY A 68 -2.51 -9.94 -24.67
C GLY A 68 -3.78 -9.30 -24.11
N ASN A 69 -3.73 -8.98 -22.82
CA ASN A 69 -4.87 -8.50 -22.05
C ASN A 69 -4.43 -7.69 -20.83
N LEU A 70 -5.33 -6.85 -20.32
CA LEU A 70 -5.23 -6.32 -18.96
C LEU A 70 -6.08 -7.19 -18.03
N LEU A 71 -5.48 -7.69 -16.95
CA LEU A 71 -6.17 -8.44 -15.92
C LEU A 71 -6.12 -7.68 -14.60
N GLY A 72 -7.24 -7.09 -14.19
CA GLY A 72 -7.40 -6.53 -12.86
C GLY A 72 -7.71 -7.63 -11.84
N VAL A 73 -6.91 -7.71 -10.78
CA VAL A 73 -7.19 -8.57 -9.62
C VAL A 73 -7.66 -7.68 -8.49
N GLN A 74 -8.95 -7.78 -8.14
CA GLN A 74 -9.53 -7.13 -6.98
C GLN A 74 -9.58 -8.14 -5.83
N PRO A 75 -8.55 -8.19 -4.97
CA PRO A 75 -8.48 -9.17 -3.90
C PRO A 75 -9.36 -8.75 -2.71
N GLU A 76 -9.79 -9.72 -1.92
CA GLU A 76 -10.39 -9.48 -0.60
C GLU A 76 -9.35 -9.81 0.48
N LEU A 77 -8.72 -8.80 1.08
CA LEU A 77 -7.58 -8.96 1.99
C LEU A 77 -7.90 -8.51 3.42
N PHE A 78 -7.26 -9.17 4.38
CA PHE A 78 -7.39 -8.91 5.81
C PHE A 78 -6.01 -8.80 6.47
N PRO A 79 -5.89 -8.16 7.65
CA PRO A 79 -4.62 -8.05 8.37
C PRO A 79 -3.87 -9.38 8.53
N THR A 80 -4.59 -10.47 8.78
CA THR A 80 -4.02 -11.81 8.95
C THR A 80 -3.39 -12.39 7.69
N ASP A 81 -3.77 -11.93 6.49
CA ASP A 81 -3.11 -12.31 5.24
C ASP A 81 -1.67 -11.74 5.18
N TYR A 82 -1.42 -10.63 5.86
CA TYR A 82 -0.12 -9.96 5.95
C TYR A 82 0.75 -10.47 7.11
N GLN A 83 0.35 -11.55 7.80
CA GLN A 83 1.17 -12.11 8.89
C GLN A 83 2.55 -12.55 8.41
N SER A 84 2.64 -13.06 7.18
CA SER A 84 3.91 -13.28 6.51
C SER A 84 3.79 -13.02 5.00
N PRO A 85 4.87 -12.62 4.31
CA PRO A 85 4.85 -12.43 2.86
C PRO A 85 4.46 -13.71 2.11
N GLU A 86 4.82 -14.89 2.62
CA GLU A 86 4.49 -16.19 2.03
C GLU A 86 3.00 -16.52 2.13
N ARG A 87 2.31 -16.05 3.18
CA ARG A 87 0.85 -16.20 3.27
C ARG A 87 0.16 -15.32 2.24
N LEU A 88 0.55 -14.05 2.16
CA LEU A 88 0.01 -13.14 1.15
C LEU A 88 0.30 -13.64 -0.27
N HIS A 89 1.52 -14.15 -0.51
CA HIS A 89 1.90 -14.79 -1.77
C HIS A 89 0.93 -15.91 -2.13
N ARG A 90 0.72 -16.89 -1.24
CA ARG A 90 -0.18 -18.02 -1.51
C ARG A 90 -1.59 -17.58 -1.87
N LYS A 91 -2.11 -16.54 -1.22
CA LYS A 91 -3.45 -16.01 -1.51
C LYS A 91 -3.52 -15.35 -2.88
N LEU A 92 -2.58 -14.47 -3.20
CA LEU A 92 -2.52 -13.81 -4.51
C LEU A 92 -2.20 -14.78 -5.64
N ALA A 93 -1.31 -15.75 -5.40
CA ALA A 93 -0.98 -16.82 -6.34
C ALA A 93 -2.21 -17.69 -6.63
N ALA A 94 -3.06 -18.00 -5.63
CA ALA A 94 -4.30 -18.72 -5.87
C ALA A 94 -5.25 -17.96 -6.84
N TYR A 95 -5.29 -16.63 -6.76
CA TYR A 95 -6.08 -15.81 -7.67
C TYR A 95 -5.52 -15.82 -9.10
N LEU A 96 -4.19 -15.76 -9.25
CA LEU A 96 -3.53 -15.85 -10.55
C LEU A 96 -3.60 -17.25 -11.14
N GLN A 97 -3.51 -18.29 -10.32
CA GLN A 97 -3.71 -19.68 -10.74
C GLN A 97 -5.11 -19.86 -11.31
N GLN A 98 -6.14 -19.35 -10.62
CA GLN A 98 -7.51 -19.42 -11.15
C GLN A 98 -7.68 -18.63 -12.47
N ALA A 99 -6.95 -17.54 -12.66
CA ALA A 99 -6.93 -16.84 -13.94
C ALA A 99 -6.24 -17.68 -15.04
N GLN A 100 -5.13 -18.34 -14.71
CA GLN A 100 -4.40 -19.23 -15.60
C GLN A 100 -5.26 -20.43 -16.02
N ASP A 101 -5.93 -21.08 -15.06
CA ASP A 101 -6.81 -22.23 -15.29
C ASP A 101 -8.00 -21.88 -16.22
N GLN A 102 -8.38 -20.60 -16.27
CA GLN A 102 -9.41 -20.08 -17.16
C GLN A 102 -8.86 -19.53 -18.50
N GLY A 103 -7.56 -19.69 -18.75
CA GLY A 103 -6.93 -19.23 -19.99
C GLY A 103 -6.79 -17.71 -20.10
N LEU A 104 -6.87 -16.98 -18.99
CA LEU A 104 -6.77 -15.52 -18.97
C LEU A 104 -5.32 -15.02 -18.92
N LEU A 105 -4.33 -15.90 -18.76
CA LEU A 105 -2.92 -15.52 -18.69
C LEU A 105 -2.14 -15.99 -19.92
N ASN A 106 -1.31 -15.11 -20.45
CA ASN A 106 -0.26 -15.39 -21.43
C ASN A 106 0.92 -14.44 -21.21
N ASP A 107 1.99 -14.62 -21.99
CA ASP A 107 3.24 -13.85 -21.92
C ASP A 107 3.07 -12.32 -22.15
N LYS A 108 1.92 -11.89 -22.66
CA LYS A 108 1.56 -10.48 -22.88
C LYS A 108 0.54 -9.95 -21.88
N THR A 109 0.07 -10.76 -20.93
CA THR A 109 -0.86 -10.29 -19.92
C THR A 109 -0.19 -9.28 -18.99
N VAL A 110 -0.89 -8.16 -18.75
CA VAL A 110 -0.54 -7.19 -17.70
C VAL A 110 -1.53 -7.33 -16.56
N VAL A 111 -1.05 -7.85 -15.42
CA VAL A 111 -1.82 -7.97 -14.19
C VAL A 111 -1.75 -6.65 -13.41
N VAL A 112 -2.89 -6.20 -12.87
CA VAL A 112 -2.96 -4.98 -12.06
C VAL A 112 -3.54 -5.28 -10.67
N LEU A 113 -2.80 -4.87 -9.64
CA LEU A 113 -3.19 -4.97 -8.23
C LEU A 113 -3.62 -3.60 -7.68
N PRO A 114 -4.36 -3.55 -6.55
CA PRO A 114 -4.91 -2.29 -6.04
C PRO A 114 -3.92 -1.43 -5.25
N GLU A 115 -4.30 -0.18 -5.00
CA GLU A 115 -3.55 0.75 -4.16
C GLU A 115 -3.39 0.21 -2.73
N ASN A 116 -2.25 0.54 -2.10
CA ASN A 116 -1.84 0.17 -0.74
C ASN A 116 -1.72 -1.32 -0.42
N VAL A 117 -1.87 -2.21 -1.41
CA VAL A 117 -1.62 -3.66 -1.23
C VAL A 117 -0.22 -3.95 -0.70
N GLY A 118 0.78 -3.14 -1.06
CA GLY A 118 2.14 -3.26 -0.53
C GLY A 118 2.35 -2.57 0.81
N THR A 119 1.58 -1.52 1.13
CA THR A 119 1.73 -0.72 2.35
C THR A 119 1.48 -1.58 3.60
N TRP A 120 0.54 -2.52 3.53
CA TRP A 120 0.21 -3.41 4.64
C TRP A 120 1.27 -4.48 4.94
N LEU A 121 2.34 -4.61 4.14
CA LEU A 121 3.52 -5.39 4.52
C LEU A 121 4.19 -4.85 5.80
N LEU A 122 3.82 -3.63 6.23
CA LEU A 122 4.08 -3.11 7.56
C LEU A 122 3.73 -4.11 8.68
N LEU A 123 2.67 -4.91 8.48
CA LEU A 123 2.16 -5.85 9.48
C LEU A 123 2.95 -7.16 9.52
N SER A 124 3.90 -7.39 8.62
CA SER A 124 4.63 -8.67 8.50
C SER A 124 5.40 -9.02 9.78
N GLY A 125 5.20 -10.25 10.29
CA GLY A 125 5.91 -10.77 11.47
C GLY A 125 5.52 -10.10 12.79
N GLU A 126 4.35 -9.46 12.86
CA GLU A 126 3.87 -8.82 14.08
C GLU A 126 3.19 -9.80 15.03
N LYS A 127 2.93 -9.38 16.28
CA LYS A 127 2.32 -10.26 17.29
C LYS A 127 0.84 -10.51 17.01
N ASP A 128 0.30 -11.61 17.52
CA ASP A 128 -1.12 -11.95 17.38
C ASP A 128 -2.06 -10.88 17.95
N GLU A 129 -1.66 -10.18 19.02
CA GLU A 129 -2.43 -9.07 19.61
C GLU A 129 -2.67 -7.93 18.62
N LEU A 130 -1.73 -7.69 17.70
CA LEU A 130 -1.92 -6.70 16.64
C LEU A 130 -3.06 -7.11 15.71
N TYR A 131 -3.09 -8.37 15.26
CA TYR A 131 -4.10 -8.84 14.31
C TYR A 131 -5.48 -9.01 14.96
N GLN A 132 -5.51 -9.27 16.27
CA GLN A 132 -6.74 -9.42 17.06
C GLN A 132 -7.26 -8.11 17.64
N ALA A 133 -6.52 -7.00 17.49
CA ALA A 133 -6.95 -5.69 17.97
C ALA A 133 -8.35 -5.33 17.44
N PRO A 134 -9.17 -4.56 18.17
CA PRO A 134 -10.50 -4.16 17.73
C PRO A 134 -10.48 -2.98 16.75
N SER A 135 -9.36 -2.23 16.66
CA SER A 135 -9.24 -1.03 15.83
C SER A 135 -7.83 -0.88 15.24
N LEU A 136 -7.72 -0.13 14.16
CA LEU A 136 -6.42 0.20 13.56
C LEU A 136 -5.54 0.97 14.54
N ALA A 137 -6.12 1.88 15.33
CA ALA A 137 -5.36 2.66 16.31
C ALA A 137 -4.70 1.75 17.37
N GLU A 138 -5.45 0.78 17.89
CA GLU A 138 -4.91 -0.18 18.86
C GLU A 138 -3.89 -1.13 18.22
N ALA A 139 -4.13 -1.58 16.98
CA ALA A 139 -3.16 -2.36 16.23
C ALA A 139 -1.83 -1.61 16.05
N MET A 140 -1.88 -0.31 15.74
CA MET A 140 -0.68 0.53 15.60
C MET A 140 0.02 0.76 16.95
N ASN A 141 -0.71 0.81 18.06
CA ASN A 141 -0.09 0.84 19.40
C ASN A 141 0.68 -0.46 19.68
N TRP A 142 0.09 -1.62 19.38
CA TRP A 142 0.80 -2.91 19.49
C TRP A 142 2.03 -2.96 18.58
N LEU A 143 1.93 -2.39 17.38
CA LEU A 143 3.02 -2.28 16.43
C LEU A 143 4.20 -1.48 17.02
N ALA A 144 3.95 -0.28 17.55
CA ALA A 144 4.98 0.54 18.20
C ALA A 144 5.53 -0.13 19.47
N ALA A 145 4.66 -0.65 20.34
CA ALA A 145 5.03 -1.26 21.60
C ALA A 145 5.86 -2.52 21.41
N SER A 146 5.69 -3.27 20.32
CA SER A 146 6.50 -4.45 20.01
C SER A 146 7.77 -4.11 19.21
N ASN A 147 7.88 -2.88 18.68
CA ASN A 147 9.03 -2.39 17.91
C ASN A 147 9.63 -1.09 18.47
N PRO A 148 9.91 -0.98 19.78
CA PRO A 148 10.20 0.28 20.47
C PRO A 148 11.43 1.01 19.89
N LEU A 149 12.51 0.28 19.59
CA LEU A 149 13.74 0.87 19.05
C LEU A 149 13.57 1.34 17.60
N LEU A 150 12.86 0.56 16.78
CA LEU A 150 12.58 0.94 15.38
C LEU A 150 11.66 2.15 15.33
N PHE A 151 10.61 2.15 16.15
CA PHE A 151 9.65 3.24 16.25
C PHE A 151 10.31 4.53 16.76
N ALA A 152 11.09 4.48 17.85
CA ALA A 152 11.79 5.64 18.39
C ALA A 152 12.76 6.25 17.37
N ARG A 153 13.52 5.41 16.65
CA ARG A 153 14.42 5.87 15.58
C ARG A 153 13.64 6.50 14.43
N ALA A 154 12.55 5.88 14.00
CA ALA A 154 11.72 6.38 12.92
C ALA A 154 11.08 7.72 13.26
N TRP A 155 10.55 7.86 14.47
CA TRP A 155 9.99 9.10 14.99
C TRP A 155 10.98 10.26 14.95
N LEU A 156 12.25 10.01 15.32
CA LEU A 156 13.32 11.03 15.26
C LEU A 156 13.61 11.46 13.81
N SER A 157 13.44 10.57 12.84
CA SER A 157 13.68 10.81 11.41
C SER A 157 12.42 11.13 10.59
N ALA A 158 11.27 11.28 11.23
CA ALA A 158 10.01 11.59 10.56
C ALA A 158 10.05 13.02 9.98
N ASN A 159 9.58 13.16 8.74
CA ASN A 159 9.62 14.42 7.99
C ASN A 159 8.22 15.01 7.74
N GLY A 160 7.16 14.19 7.86
CA GLY A 160 5.77 14.65 7.73
C GLY A 160 5.28 15.49 8.91
N SER A 161 4.20 16.26 8.69
CA SER A 161 3.53 17.01 9.76
C SER A 161 2.88 16.08 10.78
N ASP A 162 2.39 14.92 10.34
CA ASP A 162 1.98 13.82 11.19
C ASP A 162 3.15 12.84 11.40
N ARG A 163 3.97 13.16 12.40
CA ARG A 163 5.16 12.37 12.76
C ARG A 163 4.83 10.95 13.22
N LEU A 164 3.64 10.72 13.76
CA LEU A 164 3.23 9.43 14.29
C LEU A 164 3.00 8.44 13.15
N ASN A 165 2.17 8.83 12.18
CA ASN A 165 1.89 7.99 11.03
C ASN A 165 3.10 7.86 10.09
N ASP A 166 3.94 8.90 9.97
CA ASP A 166 5.23 8.79 9.28
C ASP A 166 6.12 7.73 9.96
N ALA A 167 6.26 7.78 11.28
CA ALA A 167 7.09 6.83 12.02
C ALA A 167 6.66 5.38 11.82
N TYR A 168 5.34 5.09 11.84
CA TYR A 168 4.82 3.75 11.57
C TYR A 168 5.28 3.22 10.21
N LEU A 169 5.11 3.99 9.14
CA LEU A 169 5.47 3.58 7.78
C LEU A 169 7.00 3.52 7.59
N ARG A 170 7.72 4.47 8.18
CA ARG A 170 9.18 4.58 8.03
C ARG A 170 9.93 3.48 8.76
N MET A 171 9.48 3.06 9.94
CA MET A 171 10.24 2.16 10.80
C MET A 171 10.55 0.81 10.16
N LYS A 172 9.65 0.30 9.30
CA LYS A 172 9.80 -0.98 8.59
C LYS A 172 10.06 -0.83 7.09
N SER A 173 10.24 0.39 6.59
CA SER A 173 10.42 0.70 5.15
C SER A 173 11.43 -0.19 4.42
N LYS A 174 12.58 -0.51 5.03
CA LYS A 174 13.59 -1.40 4.42
C LYS A 174 13.10 -2.83 4.24
N ALA A 175 12.42 -3.38 5.25
CA ALA A 175 11.83 -4.71 5.19
C ALA A 175 10.67 -4.72 4.19
N MET A 176 9.77 -3.74 4.29
CA MET A 176 8.64 -3.58 3.38
C MET A 176 9.10 -3.51 1.91
N ALA A 177 10.12 -2.72 1.58
CA ALA A 177 10.64 -2.62 0.21
C ALA A 177 11.21 -3.95 -0.31
N LYS A 178 11.93 -4.70 0.55
CA LYS A 178 12.47 -6.02 0.22
C LYS A 178 11.34 -7.03 -0.01
N ASP A 179 10.39 -7.09 0.92
CA ASP A 179 9.29 -8.05 0.89
C ASP A 179 8.34 -7.75 -0.28
N TYR A 180 8.07 -6.46 -0.56
CA TYR A 180 7.30 -6.00 -1.71
C TYR A 180 7.90 -6.48 -3.03
N GLN A 181 9.20 -6.25 -3.23
CA GLN A 181 9.88 -6.70 -4.45
C GLN A 181 9.90 -8.22 -4.57
N ALA A 182 10.19 -8.94 -3.47
CA ALA A 182 10.24 -10.40 -3.49
C ALA A 182 8.85 -11.00 -3.80
N LEU A 183 7.80 -10.48 -3.16
CA LEU A 183 6.43 -10.92 -3.34
C LEU A 183 5.93 -10.68 -4.77
N PHE A 184 5.94 -9.43 -5.22
CA PHE A 184 5.30 -9.06 -6.47
C PHE A 184 6.16 -9.39 -7.69
N GLY A 185 7.49 -9.25 -7.60
CA GLY A 185 8.40 -9.76 -8.62
C GLY A 185 8.38 -11.29 -8.70
N GLY A 186 8.22 -11.97 -7.55
CA GLY A 186 8.02 -13.42 -7.48
C GLY A 186 6.77 -13.87 -8.24
N LEU A 187 5.62 -13.25 -7.95
CA LEU A 187 4.35 -13.53 -8.65
C LEU A 187 4.45 -13.25 -10.15
N ALA A 188 5.07 -12.13 -10.56
CA ALA A 188 5.26 -11.79 -11.97
C ALA A 188 6.06 -12.88 -12.72
N LYS A 189 7.14 -13.37 -12.07
CA LYS A 189 7.98 -14.44 -12.59
C LYS A 189 7.30 -15.79 -12.62
N GLU A 190 6.60 -16.16 -11.54
CA GLU A 190 5.91 -17.44 -11.39
C GLU A 190 4.83 -17.64 -12.44
N PHE A 191 4.06 -16.58 -12.73
CA PHE A 191 2.96 -16.62 -13.69
C PHE A 191 3.34 -16.11 -15.08
N HIS A 192 4.60 -15.74 -15.30
CA HIS A 192 5.13 -15.22 -16.57
C HIS A 192 4.37 -14.00 -17.13
N VAL A 193 3.93 -13.10 -16.26
CA VAL A 193 3.14 -11.90 -16.61
C VAL A 193 3.91 -10.61 -16.33
N THR A 194 3.52 -9.51 -16.99
CA THR A 194 3.86 -8.18 -16.48
C THR A 194 2.93 -7.85 -15.32
N LEU A 195 3.44 -7.32 -14.20
CA LEU A 195 2.64 -7.09 -12.99
C LEU A 195 2.81 -5.67 -12.47
N VAL A 196 1.72 -4.89 -12.48
CA VAL A 196 1.60 -3.61 -11.76
C VAL A 196 1.28 -3.93 -10.32
N ALA A 197 2.28 -3.78 -9.44
CA ALA A 197 2.25 -4.27 -8.06
C ALA A 197 1.46 -3.38 -7.10
N GLY A 198 0.33 -2.85 -7.56
CA GLY A 198 -0.51 -1.96 -6.77
C GLY A 198 0.28 -0.75 -6.31
N SER A 199 0.20 -0.41 -5.03
CA SER A 199 1.11 0.58 -4.46
C SER A 199 1.59 0.27 -3.05
N ILE A 200 2.67 0.96 -2.68
CA ILE A 200 3.34 0.92 -1.38
C ILE A 200 3.78 2.33 -0.99
N VAL A 201 3.67 2.66 0.30
CA VAL A 201 4.21 3.91 0.85
C VAL A 201 5.63 3.69 1.39
N LEU A 202 6.61 4.41 0.84
CA LEU A 202 8.02 4.35 1.23
C LEU A 202 8.64 5.75 1.26
N PRO A 203 9.69 6.00 2.07
CA PRO A 203 10.43 7.27 2.02
C PRO A 203 11.28 7.31 0.75
N GLU A 204 11.12 8.36 -0.07
CA GLU A 204 11.84 8.59 -1.33
C GLU A 204 12.27 7.31 -2.08
N PRO A 205 11.32 6.46 -2.51
CA PRO A 205 11.67 5.18 -3.11
C PRO A 205 12.37 5.38 -4.45
N SER A 206 13.34 4.50 -4.73
CA SER A 206 14.04 4.42 -6.01
C SER A 206 14.43 2.99 -6.33
N ILE A 207 14.52 2.65 -7.62
CA ILE A 207 15.17 1.42 -8.08
C ILE A 207 16.65 1.71 -8.33
N ARG A 208 17.54 0.97 -7.67
CA ARG A 208 19.00 1.00 -7.91
C ARG A 208 19.52 -0.43 -8.03
N ASP A 209 20.21 -0.73 -9.11
CA ASP A 209 20.74 -2.07 -9.40
C ASP A 209 19.65 -3.15 -9.39
N GLY A 210 18.50 -2.84 -9.99
CA GLY A 210 17.33 -3.74 -10.01
C GLY A 210 16.64 -3.94 -8.65
N ARG A 211 16.99 -3.15 -7.63
CA ARG A 211 16.43 -3.27 -6.27
C ARG A 211 15.70 -2.01 -5.83
N LEU A 212 14.49 -2.19 -5.30
CA LEU A 212 13.73 -1.17 -4.60
C LEU A 212 14.40 -0.82 -3.28
N LYS A 213 14.82 0.43 -3.14
CA LYS A 213 15.46 0.96 -1.94
C LYS A 213 14.68 2.18 -1.43
N PRO A 214 14.27 2.19 -0.16
CA PRO A 214 13.78 3.40 0.48
C PRO A 214 14.93 4.38 0.72
N GLY A 215 14.68 5.67 0.52
CA GLY A 215 15.55 6.79 0.87
C GLY A 215 15.30 7.31 2.29
N SER A 216 15.56 8.60 2.50
CA SER A 216 15.44 9.25 3.82
C SER A 216 14.50 10.45 3.84
N GLY A 217 14.06 10.98 2.70
CA GLY A 217 13.17 12.15 2.65
C GLY A 217 11.70 11.82 2.96
N ALA A 218 10.80 12.52 2.26
CA ALA A 218 9.36 12.39 2.44
C ALA A 218 8.83 11.03 2.00
N LEU A 219 7.68 10.64 2.55
CA LEU A 219 6.98 9.42 2.17
C LEU A 219 6.20 9.66 0.87
N PHE A 220 6.29 8.70 -0.06
CA PHE A 220 5.54 8.70 -1.31
C PHE A 220 4.78 7.39 -1.44
N ASN A 221 3.48 7.48 -1.75
CA ASN A 221 2.73 6.35 -2.27
C ASN A 221 3.21 6.05 -3.69
N SER A 222 3.72 4.86 -3.94
CA SER A 222 4.41 4.53 -5.19
C SER A 222 4.03 3.14 -5.71
N SER A 223 3.99 3.00 -7.03
CA SER A 223 3.77 1.73 -7.73
C SER A 223 5.03 1.30 -8.46
N VAL A 224 5.33 0.00 -8.45
CA VAL A 224 6.40 -0.59 -9.27
C VAL A 224 5.75 -1.57 -10.25
N VAL A 225 6.21 -1.52 -11.50
CA VAL A 225 5.85 -2.51 -12.51
C VAL A 225 6.98 -3.54 -12.56
N PHE A 226 6.64 -4.82 -12.48
CA PHE A 226 7.59 -5.93 -12.64
C PHE A 226 7.38 -6.60 -14.00
N GLY A 227 8.48 -6.89 -14.68
CA GLY A 227 8.46 -7.72 -15.88
C GLY A 227 8.18 -9.19 -15.55
N ARG A 228 7.93 -9.98 -16.60
CA ARG A 228 7.73 -11.44 -16.51
C ARG A 228 8.93 -12.23 -15.98
N ASP A 229 10.08 -11.59 -15.83
CA ASP A 229 11.29 -12.14 -15.20
C ASP A 229 11.37 -11.79 -13.70
N GLY A 230 10.43 -10.99 -13.20
CA GLY A 230 10.39 -10.50 -11.83
C GLY A 230 11.25 -9.26 -11.57
N VAL A 231 11.82 -8.64 -12.61
CA VAL A 231 12.68 -7.47 -12.48
C VAL A 231 11.85 -6.17 -12.58
N PRO A 232 12.10 -5.15 -11.75
CA PRO A 232 11.45 -3.85 -11.89
C PRO A 232 11.66 -3.21 -13.27
N LEU A 233 10.59 -2.74 -13.89
CA LEU A 233 10.60 -1.95 -15.12
C LEU A 233 10.59 -0.46 -14.75
N GLY A 234 11.73 0.21 -14.89
CA GLY A 234 11.86 1.65 -14.64
C GLY A 234 11.90 2.03 -13.16
N GLN A 235 11.70 3.33 -12.89
CA GLN A 235 11.60 3.88 -11.53
C GLN A 235 10.18 3.72 -10.98
N PRO A 236 9.99 3.73 -9.64
CA PRO A 236 8.66 3.68 -9.06
C PRO A 236 7.83 4.89 -9.49
N GLN A 237 6.60 4.66 -9.97
CA GLN A 237 5.64 5.73 -10.24
C GLN A 237 5.14 6.27 -8.91
N ARG A 238 5.37 7.56 -8.63
CA ARG A 238 4.88 8.20 -7.41
C ARG A 238 3.50 8.82 -7.64
N GLN A 239 2.65 8.79 -6.62
CA GLN A 239 1.34 9.42 -6.68
C GLN A 239 1.50 10.95 -6.76
N MET A 240 0.85 11.56 -7.75
CA MET A 240 0.98 12.99 -8.03
C MET A 240 0.09 13.83 -7.11
N HIS A 241 -1.12 13.36 -6.85
CA HIS A 241 -2.15 14.06 -6.09
C HIS A 241 -2.74 13.20 -4.96
N PRO A 242 -1.98 12.94 -3.88
CA PRO A 242 -2.53 12.33 -2.67
C PRO A 242 -3.72 13.11 -2.14
N VAL A 243 -4.69 12.40 -1.57
CA VAL A 243 -5.89 13.00 -0.95
C VAL A 243 -5.56 13.69 0.38
N PHE A 244 -6.33 14.70 0.79
CA PHE A 244 -6.10 15.53 1.99
C PHE A 244 -5.71 14.70 3.23
N ASP A 245 -6.49 13.66 3.56
CA ASP A 245 -6.28 12.83 4.75
C ASP A 245 -4.92 12.07 4.72
N GLN A 246 -4.26 12.00 3.56
CA GLN A 246 -2.93 11.40 3.38
C GLN A 246 -1.81 12.44 3.31
N ARG A 247 -2.10 13.72 2.99
CA ARG A 247 -1.06 14.75 2.72
C ARG A 247 -0.23 15.14 3.92
N GLU A 248 -0.76 14.95 5.12
CA GLU A 248 -0.02 15.20 6.36
C GLU A 248 1.13 14.17 6.57
N VAL A 249 1.07 13.05 5.84
CA VAL A 249 2.02 11.93 5.92
C VAL A 249 2.77 11.74 4.59
N ILE A 250 2.10 11.92 3.45
CA ILE A 250 2.55 11.57 2.10
C ILE A 250 2.70 12.82 1.24
N GLU A 251 3.86 13.00 0.62
CA GLU A 251 4.11 14.09 -0.32
C GLU A 251 3.60 13.75 -1.73
N GLY A 252 2.98 14.74 -2.38
CA GLY A 252 2.54 14.61 -3.77
C GLY A 252 3.69 14.85 -4.74
N ALA A 253 3.81 14.00 -5.75
CA ALA A 253 4.88 14.10 -6.73
C ALA A 253 4.60 15.08 -7.88
N GLY A 254 3.68 16.05 -7.74
CA GLY A 254 3.13 16.92 -8.81
C GLY A 254 4.09 17.65 -9.77
N LYS A 255 5.40 17.61 -9.55
CA LYS A 255 6.46 18.13 -10.44
C LYS A 255 7.22 17.05 -11.22
N HIS A 256 6.97 15.77 -10.94
CA HIS A 256 7.63 14.65 -11.60
C HIS A 256 6.89 14.29 -12.89
N GLN A 257 7.63 13.73 -13.85
CA GLN A 257 7.01 13.12 -15.02
C GLN A 257 6.39 11.78 -14.64
N ILE A 258 5.25 11.47 -15.24
CA ILE A 258 4.63 10.14 -15.11
C ILE A 258 5.45 9.13 -15.91
N ASN A 259 5.76 7.99 -15.30
CA ASN A 259 6.51 6.92 -15.93
C ASN A 259 5.61 6.14 -16.90
N VAL A 260 6.09 5.96 -18.13
CA VAL A 260 5.56 4.99 -19.10
C VAL A 260 6.59 3.90 -19.31
N VAL A 261 6.16 2.64 -19.23
CA VAL A 261 7.03 1.47 -19.39
C VAL A 261 6.62 0.66 -20.61
N ASP A 262 7.60 0.10 -21.31
CA ASP A 262 7.35 -0.84 -22.40
C ASP A 262 6.98 -2.21 -21.83
N THR A 263 5.90 -2.79 -22.34
CA THR A 263 5.46 -4.15 -22.01
C THR A 263 5.19 -4.93 -23.29
N PRO A 264 5.15 -6.27 -23.26
CA PRO A 264 4.80 -7.08 -24.43
C PRO A 264 3.39 -6.81 -25.00
N ALA A 265 2.48 -6.23 -24.21
CA ALA A 265 1.14 -5.80 -24.65
C ALA A 265 1.09 -4.35 -25.19
N GLY A 266 2.17 -3.59 -25.05
CA GLY A 266 2.24 -2.18 -25.44
C GLY A 266 2.75 -1.27 -24.33
N ARG A 267 2.78 0.03 -24.60
CA ARG A 267 3.25 1.03 -23.62
C ARG A 267 2.22 1.25 -22.51
N LEU A 268 2.64 1.06 -21.27
CA LEU A 268 1.79 1.12 -20.09
C LEU A 268 2.11 2.35 -19.25
N GLY A 269 1.09 3.17 -18.98
CA GLY A 269 1.10 4.20 -17.95
C GLY A 269 0.46 3.71 -16.65
N VAL A 270 0.91 4.22 -15.51
CA VAL A 270 0.31 3.93 -14.19
C VAL A 270 -0.14 5.24 -13.54
N LEU A 271 -1.40 5.32 -13.12
CA LEU A 271 -1.96 6.45 -12.36
C LEU A 271 -2.50 5.93 -11.02
N ILE A 272 -2.01 6.44 -9.90
CA ILE A 272 -2.38 5.90 -8.58
C ILE A 272 -3.56 6.66 -8.00
N GLY A 273 -4.65 5.94 -7.75
CA GLY A 273 -5.85 6.48 -7.11
C GLY A 273 -6.40 7.70 -7.85
N SER A 274 -6.46 8.83 -7.14
CA SER A 274 -6.97 10.11 -7.65
C SER A 274 -6.20 10.67 -8.84
N ASP A 275 -4.98 10.21 -9.13
CA ASP A 275 -4.21 10.66 -10.31
C ASP A 275 -4.97 10.43 -11.62
N SER A 276 -5.86 9.43 -11.67
CA SER A 276 -6.70 9.14 -12.83
C SER A 276 -7.81 10.17 -13.08
N TRP A 277 -7.99 11.14 -12.18
CA TRP A 277 -8.99 12.21 -12.31
C TRP A 277 -8.41 13.50 -12.90
N TYR A 278 -7.08 13.57 -13.11
CA TYR A 278 -6.40 14.79 -13.55
C TYR A 278 -6.08 14.74 -15.06
N PRO A 279 -6.67 15.60 -15.89
CA PRO A 279 -6.44 15.61 -17.34
C PRO A 279 -4.98 15.78 -17.75
N ASP A 280 -4.20 16.57 -17.02
CA ASP A 280 -2.79 16.81 -17.34
C ASP A 280 -1.92 15.56 -17.17
N ASN A 281 -2.34 14.60 -16.33
CA ASN A 281 -1.68 13.31 -16.25
C ASN A 281 -1.86 12.51 -17.54
N TYR A 282 -3.06 12.53 -18.14
CA TYR A 282 -3.29 11.90 -19.43
C TYR A 282 -2.59 12.62 -20.58
N ARG A 283 -2.42 13.95 -20.51
CA ARG A 283 -1.62 14.70 -21.48
C ARG A 283 -0.17 14.18 -21.52
N GLN A 284 0.47 14.04 -20.36
CA GLN A 284 1.82 13.48 -20.26
C GLN A 284 1.89 12.04 -20.78
N LEU A 285 0.91 11.20 -20.43
CA LEU A 285 0.82 9.83 -20.93
C LEU A 285 0.66 9.80 -22.46
N ASN A 286 -0.14 10.70 -23.04
CA ASN A 286 -0.34 10.81 -24.49
C ASN A 286 0.92 11.29 -25.22
N GLU A 287 1.68 12.21 -24.64
CA GLU A 287 2.96 12.71 -25.18
C GLU A 287 4.03 11.61 -25.22
N GLN A 288 4.04 10.75 -24.19
CA GLN A 288 4.85 9.54 -24.14
C GLN A 288 4.20 8.36 -24.91
N GLY A 289 3.00 8.59 -25.44
CA GLY A 289 2.13 7.67 -26.20
C GLY A 289 1.83 6.33 -25.50
N ALA A 290 1.52 6.38 -24.21
CA ALA A 290 0.91 5.26 -23.52
C ALA A 290 -0.31 4.72 -24.30
N GLN A 291 -0.36 3.40 -24.46
CA GLN A 291 -1.45 2.68 -25.13
C GLN A 291 -2.39 2.05 -24.11
N LEU A 292 -1.87 1.75 -22.91
CA LEU A 292 -2.57 1.11 -21.81
C LEU A 292 -2.43 1.97 -20.55
N VAL A 293 -3.46 1.98 -19.70
CA VAL A 293 -3.39 2.65 -18.39
C VAL A 293 -3.87 1.72 -17.29
N ALA A 294 -3.04 1.55 -16.27
CA ALA A 294 -3.39 0.85 -15.03
C ALA A 294 -3.67 1.88 -13.92
N VAL A 295 -4.78 1.69 -13.20
CA VAL A 295 -5.17 2.53 -12.07
C VAL A 295 -5.34 1.69 -10.80
N PRO A 296 -4.26 1.44 -10.03
CA PRO A 296 -4.38 0.96 -8.66
C PRO A 296 -5.14 2.00 -7.83
N ALA A 297 -6.25 1.63 -7.21
CA ALA A 297 -7.09 2.53 -6.45
C ALA A 297 -7.53 1.92 -5.11
N GLN A 298 -8.00 2.77 -4.21
CA GLN A 298 -8.64 2.38 -2.97
C GLN A 298 -9.65 3.43 -2.51
N VAL A 299 -10.79 2.98 -1.98
CA VAL A 299 -11.71 3.85 -1.24
C VAL A 299 -11.87 3.27 0.17
N PHE A 300 -11.74 4.11 1.19
CA PHE A 300 -11.97 3.73 2.58
C PHE A 300 -13.36 4.13 3.07
N GLY A 301 -13.88 3.34 4.00
CA GLY A 301 -15.16 3.56 4.67
C GLY A 301 -16.21 2.56 4.21
N GLN A 302 -16.96 2.02 5.15
CA GLN A 302 -18.05 1.09 4.86
C GLN A 302 -19.14 1.81 4.04
N GLY A 303 -19.51 1.24 2.89
CA GLY A 303 -20.54 1.80 2.01
C GLY A 303 -20.15 3.11 1.34
N ALA A 304 -18.90 3.55 1.45
CA ALA A 304 -18.42 4.83 0.91
C ALA A 304 -18.66 4.96 -0.60
N TRP A 305 -18.64 3.85 -1.34
CA TRP A 305 -18.94 3.81 -2.79
C TRP A 305 -20.29 4.44 -3.15
N ASN A 306 -21.28 4.28 -2.28
CA ASN A 306 -22.66 4.75 -2.48
C ASN A 306 -22.96 6.05 -1.70
N GLN A 307 -21.98 6.59 -0.98
CA GLN A 307 -22.12 7.87 -0.29
C GLN A 307 -21.89 9.04 -1.26
N PRO A 308 -22.41 10.25 -0.97
CA PRO A 308 -22.16 11.42 -1.78
C PRO A 308 -20.66 11.69 -1.94
N TRP A 309 -20.22 11.91 -3.18
CA TRP A 309 -18.84 12.26 -3.50
C TRP A 309 -18.50 13.60 -2.86
N ARG A 310 -17.38 13.66 -2.13
CA ARG A 310 -17.01 14.82 -1.32
C ARG A 310 -16.21 15.89 -2.08
N GLY A 311 -16.07 15.74 -3.39
CA GLY A 311 -15.25 16.63 -4.21
C GLY A 311 -13.79 16.21 -4.31
N TYR A 312 -13.00 17.01 -5.04
CA TYR A 312 -11.56 16.83 -5.11
C TYR A 312 -10.93 17.08 -3.74
N LYS A 313 -10.33 16.03 -3.19
CA LYS A 313 -9.52 16.12 -1.96
C LYS A 313 -8.05 16.47 -2.25
N GLY A 314 -7.72 16.93 -3.46
CA GLY A 314 -6.37 17.25 -3.90
C GLY A 314 -6.06 18.75 -3.88
N SER A 315 -5.04 19.17 -4.64
CA SER A 315 -4.45 20.52 -4.59
C SER A 315 -5.32 21.59 -5.26
N SER A 316 -6.18 21.19 -6.19
CA SER A 316 -7.21 22.02 -6.81
C SER A 316 -8.09 21.16 -7.72
N THR A 317 -9.38 21.49 -7.82
CA THR A 317 -10.27 20.92 -8.84
C THR A 317 -9.82 21.38 -10.23
N PRO A 318 -9.58 20.47 -11.20
CA PRO A 318 -9.27 20.87 -12.56
C PRO A 318 -10.41 21.70 -13.17
N GLY A 319 -10.09 22.80 -13.84
CA GLY A 319 -11.11 23.72 -14.40
C GLY A 319 -12.02 23.09 -15.46
N SER A 320 -11.63 21.96 -16.04
CA SER A 320 -12.44 21.18 -16.98
C SER A 320 -13.52 20.31 -16.31
N VAL A 321 -13.53 20.22 -14.98
CA VAL A 321 -14.46 19.37 -14.23
C VAL A 321 -15.63 20.19 -13.71
N SER A 322 -16.83 19.89 -14.18
CA SER A 322 -18.07 20.57 -13.80
C SER A 322 -18.82 19.93 -12.62
N LEU A 323 -18.36 18.76 -12.16
CA LEU A 323 -19.01 18.00 -11.09
C LEU A 323 -18.86 18.70 -9.73
N LYS A 324 -19.96 18.94 -9.02
CA LYS A 324 -19.91 19.53 -7.68
C LYS A 324 -19.96 18.44 -6.59
N PRO A 325 -19.38 18.70 -5.41
CA PRO A 325 -19.53 17.81 -4.26
C PRO A 325 -21.02 17.57 -3.96
N GLY A 326 -21.41 16.31 -3.78
CA GLY A 326 -22.78 15.90 -3.50
C GLY A 326 -23.67 15.62 -4.72
N ASP A 327 -23.27 16.00 -5.95
CA ASP A 327 -24.08 15.79 -7.16
C ASP A 327 -24.23 14.31 -7.53
N VAL A 328 -23.26 13.49 -7.14
CA VAL A 328 -23.18 12.05 -7.47
C VAL A 328 -22.62 11.27 -6.29
N THR A 329 -22.75 9.95 -6.33
CA THR A 329 -22.06 9.06 -5.38
C THR A 329 -20.56 8.99 -5.67
N GLU A 330 -19.75 8.53 -4.70
CA GLU A 330 -18.32 8.28 -4.87
C GLU A 330 -18.05 7.37 -6.07
N GLY A 331 -18.78 6.26 -6.23
CA GLY A 331 -18.64 5.36 -7.36
C GLY A 331 -18.97 6.00 -8.70
N GLN A 332 -20.04 6.79 -8.76
CA GLN A 332 -20.38 7.56 -9.96
C GLN A 332 -19.31 8.61 -10.30
N ALA A 333 -18.69 9.23 -9.30
CA ALA A 333 -17.55 10.12 -9.50
C ALA A 333 -16.35 9.36 -10.07
N TRP A 334 -16.00 8.18 -9.54
CA TRP A 334 -14.93 7.33 -10.09
C TRP A 334 -15.16 7.01 -11.58
N HIS A 335 -16.38 6.63 -11.95
CA HIS A 335 -16.71 6.34 -13.35
C HIS A 335 -16.60 7.58 -14.25
N ARG A 336 -17.09 8.74 -13.81
CA ARG A 336 -17.10 9.97 -14.62
C ARG A 336 -15.73 10.66 -14.72
N LEU A 337 -14.95 10.62 -13.64
CA LEU A 337 -13.69 11.37 -13.55
C LEU A 337 -12.50 10.56 -14.05
N THR A 338 -12.58 9.23 -14.10
CA THR A 338 -11.53 8.40 -14.70
C THR A 338 -11.56 8.55 -16.22
N LEU A 339 -10.57 9.26 -16.77
CA LEU A 339 -10.50 9.59 -18.20
C LEU A 339 -9.79 8.51 -19.04
N THR A 340 -9.46 7.36 -18.45
CA THR A 340 -8.84 6.25 -19.15
C THR A 340 -9.66 5.81 -20.36
N ALA A 341 -9.01 5.72 -21.52
CA ALA A 341 -9.65 5.38 -22.79
C ALA A 341 -10.86 6.27 -23.16
N GLN A 342 -10.85 7.55 -22.76
CA GLN A 342 -11.84 8.57 -23.13
C GLN A 342 -11.23 9.62 -24.09
N PRO A 343 -11.36 9.48 -25.42
CA PRO A 343 -10.93 10.51 -26.36
C PRO A 343 -11.74 11.81 -26.23
N PRO A 344 -11.14 12.99 -26.45
CA PRO A 344 -9.74 13.23 -26.83
C PRO A 344 -8.77 13.26 -25.65
N SER A 345 -9.25 13.19 -24.40
CA SER A 345 -8.43 13.34 -23.18
C SER A 345 -7.37 12.26 -23.03
N SER A 346 -7.73 11.00 -23.32
CA SER A 346 -6.82 9.84 -23.31
C SER A 346 -6.76 9.19 -24.68
N ARG A 347 -5.55 8.90 -25.16
CA ARG A 347 -5.30 8.11 -26.38
C ARG A 347 -5.06 6.62 -26.11
N ALA A 348 -5.01 6.21 -24.84
CA ALA A 348 -4.94 4.80 -24.48
C ALA A 348 -6.16 4.04 -25.03
N THR A 349 -5.96 2.84 -25.54
CA THR A 349 -7.01 2.00 -26.14
C THR A 349 -7.76 1.21 -25.08
N ALA A 350 -7.09 0.88 -23.97
CA ALA A 350 -7.68 0.15 -22.86
C ALA A 350 -7.07 0.56 -21.53
N GLY A 351 -7.77 0.27 -20.44
CA GLY A 351 -7.24 0.37 -19.09
C GLY A 351 -8.10 -0.34 -18.07
N VAL A 352 -7.57 -0.44 -16.85
CA VAL A 352 -8.24 -1.09 -15.73
C VAL A 352 -8.01 -0.32 -14.45
N SER A 353 -9.09 -0.10 -13.70
CA SER A 353 -9.08 0.48 -12.36
C SER A 353 -9.34 -0.62 -11.35
N VAL A 354 -8.42 -0.84 -10.42
CA VAL A 354 -8.44 -1.96 -9.48
C VAL A 354 -8.50 -1.47 -8.05
N PHE A 355 -9.59 -1.77 -7.35
CA PHE A 355 -9.82 -1.33 -5.97
C PHE A 355 -9.54 -2.43 -4.96
N LEU A 356 -8.87 -2.08 -3.86
CA LEU A 356 -8.67 -3.01 -2.74
C LEU A 356 -10.02 -3.33 -2.08
N ARG A 357 -10.27 -4.61 -1.81
CA ARG A 357 -11.39 -5.07 -0.96
C ARG A 357 -10.88 -5.73 0.32
N GLY A 358 -11.79 -5.85 1.28
CA GLY A 358 -11.58 -6.46 2.58
C GLY A 358 -11.65 -5.45 3.72
N GLN A 359 -11.30 -5.91 4.91
CA GLN A 359 -11.50 -5.16 6.15
C GLN A 359 -10.24 -5.17 7.00
N PHE A 360 -9.67 -3.98 7.19
CA PHE A 360 -8.53 -3.75 8.06
C PHE A 360 -9.03 -3.12 9.35
N TRP A 361 -9.38 -3.96 10.33
CA TRP A 361 -9.99 -3.55 11.59
C TRP A 361 -11.30 -2.75 11.39
N ASP A 362 -11.37 -1.53 11.91
CA ASP A 362 -12.48 -0.59 11.75
C ASP A 362 -12.47 0.10 10.37
N LYS A 363 -11.46 -0.16 9.53
CA LYS A 363 -11.34 0.39 8.17
C LYS A 363 -11.78 -0.65 7.13
N ALA A 364 -13.07 -0.68 6.85
CA ALA A 364 -13.58 -1.38 5.68
C ALA A 364 -13.17 -0.63 4.41
N SER A 365 -12.76 -1.38 3.38
CA SER A 365 -12.57 -0.82 2.05
C SER A 365 -13.89 -0.91 1.26
N SER A 366 -14.13 0.12 0.46
CA SER A 366 -15.18 0.16 -0.54
C SER A 366 -14.51 0.32 -1.91
N GLY A 367 -15.21 -0.04 -2.98
CA GLY A 367 -14.63 0.04 -4.31
C GLY A 367 -15.11 -1.07 -5.23
N GLN A 368 -15.45 -0.69 -6.45
CA GLN A 368 -15.76 -1.62 -7.52
C GLN A 368 -14.78 -1.37 -8.65
N SER A 369 -14.00 -2.39 -8.96
CA SER A 369 -13.08 -2.35 -10.10
C SER A 369 -13.86 -2.29 -11.41
N PHE A 370 -13.26 -1.66 -12.40
CA PHE A 370 -13.86 -1.54 -13.73
C PHE A 370 -12.80 -1.46 -14.82
N LEU A 371 -13.17 -1.94 -15.99
CA LEU A 371 -12.41 -1.87 -17.23
C LEU A 371 -12.83 -0.60 -17.99
N SER A 372 -11.92 -0.04 -18.77
CA SER A 372 -12.19 1.10 -19.66
C SER A 372 -11.66 0.79 -21.05
N SER A 373 -12.48 0.95 -22.09
CA SER A 373 -12.08 0.78 -23.49
C SER A 373 -13.03 1.53 -24.41
N ASN A 374 -12.48 2.23 -25.41
CA ASN A 374 -13.24 2.94 -26.44
C ASN A 374 -14.37 3.84 -25.89
N GLY A 375 -14.10 4.59 -24.83
CA GLY A 375 -15.06 5.49 -24.16
C GLY A 375 -16.11 4.78 -23.29
N GLN A 376 -16.09 3.45 -23.24
CA GLN A 376 -16.99 2.63 -22.43
C GLN A 376 -16.29 2.13 -21.17
N GLN A 377 -17.08 1.90 -20.12
CA GLN A 377 -16.62 1.29 -18.88
C GLN A 377 -17.44 0.04 -18.56
N PHE A 378 -16.75 -0.99 -18.06
CA PHE A 378 -17.35 -2.28 -17.72
C PHE A 378 -17.00 -2.61 -16.28
N ALA A 379 -18.00 -2.66 -15.41
CA ALA A 379 -17.85 -2.95 -14.00
C ALA A 379 -18.68 -4.18 -13.62
N ASP A 380 -18.26 -4.91 -12.59
CA ASP A 380 -19.12 -5.89 -11.93
C ASP A 380 -20.10 -5.18 -10.97
N GLY A 381 -21.16 -5.87 -10.57
CA GLY A 381 -22.09 -5.40 -9.55
C GLY A 381 -21.54 -5.46 -8.12
N GLU A 382 -22.43 -5.16 -7.16
CA GLU A 382 -22.13 -5.18 -5.72
C GLU A 382 -22.04 -6.62 -5.17
N ALA A 383 -21.02 -7.37 -5.55
CA ALA A 383 -20.91 -8.77 -5.14
C ALA A 383 -19.64 -9.01 -4.30
N ARG A 384 -19.76 -9.74 -3.17
CA ARG A 384 -18.67 -10.01 -2.21
C ARG A 384 -17.59 -10.95 -2.78
N GLY A 385 -16.43 -11.02 -2.12
CA GLY A 385 -15.32 -11.87 -2.53
C GLY A 385 -14.33 -11.19 -3.48
N ALA A 386 -13.22 -11.89 -3.72
CA ALA A 386 -12.23 -11.49 -4.72
C ALA A 386 -12.81 -11.59 -6.14
N ARG A 387 -12.32 -10.72 -7.03
CA ARG A 387 -12.82 -10.57 -8.40
C ARG A 387 -11.68 -10.46 -9.41
N LEU A 388 -11.84 -11.08 -10.56
CA LEU A 388 -11.01 -10.88 -11.75
C LEU A 388 -11.78 -10.08 -12.79
N LEU A 389 -11.13 -9.08 -13.38
CA LEU A 389 -11.66 -8.29 -14.47
C LEU A 389 -10.69 -8.35 -15.63
N ASN A 390 -11.14 -8.86 -16.77
CA ASN A 390 -10.30 -9.09 -17.92
C ASN A 390 -10.75 -8.28 -19.14
N ILE A 391 -9.80 -7.68 -19.85
CA ILE A 391 -10.04 -7.12 -21.18
C ILE A 391 -8.93 -7.54 -22.16
N TRP A 392 -9.32 -8.22 -23.23
CA TRP A 392 -8.45 -8.57 -24.36
C TRP A 392 -8.18 -7.36 -25.26
N LEU A 393 -6.94 -7.24 -25.77
CA LEU A 393 -6.41 -6.06 -26.47
C LEU A 393 -6.42 -6.12 -28.00
#